data_AF-A0A9D1UZ16-F1
#
_entry.id   AF-A0A9D1UZ16-F1
#
_cell.length_a   1.000
_cell.length_b   1.000
_cell.length_c   1.000
_cell.angle_alpha   90.00
_cell.angle_beta   90.00
_cell.angle_gamma   90.00
#
_symmetry.space_group_name_H-M   'P 1'
#
loop_
_entity.id
_entity.type
_entity.pdbx_description
1 polymer ?
#
loop_
_entity_poly.entity_id
_entity_poly.type
_entity_poly.pdbx_seq_one_letter_code
_entity_poly.pdbx_strand_id
1 'polypeptide(L)'
;MNQEDLQTEEGVSRILPDTVVQAKMEAVKPVYLAGTVEGDVCCKSLLVIDPGGRVQGDVICESLMLEGRVEGNVEAGHAVLAAGAEITGVLLAGRLEIAAGAKIGLGLKFRNVKNK
;
A
#
# COMPACT_ATOMS: atom_id res chain seq x y z
N MET A 1 -15.56 -24.51 -23.47
CA MET A 1 -15.97 -23.17 -23.01
C MET A 1 -15.34 -23.00 -21.65
N ASN A 2 -14.44 -22.03 -21.55
CA ASN A 2 -13.37 -21.98 -20.56
C ASN A 2 -13.92 -21.84 -19.15
N GLN A 3 -13.42 -22.68 -18.24
CA GLN A 3 -13.42 -22.37 -16.82
C GLN A 3 -12.44 -21.22 -16.67
N GLU A 4 -12.95 -20.01 -16.46
CA GLU A 4 -12.14 -18.92 -15.96
C GLU A 4 -11.72 -19.32 -14.55
N ASP A 5 -10.45 -19.68 -14.40
CA ASP A 5 -9.80 -20.01 -13.15
C ASP A 5 -10.08 -18.92 -12.10
N LEU A 6 -11.08 -19.15 -11.24
CA LEU A 6 -11.17 -18.48 -9.95
C LEU A 6 -9.99 -18.98 -9.12
N GLN A 7 -8.83 -18.34 -9.27
CA GLN A 7 -7.77 -18.36 -8.26
C GLN A 7 -8.39 -17.82 -6.97
N THR A 8 -8.87 -18.73 -6.15
CA THR A 8 -9.37 -18.43 -4.81
C THR A 8 -8.12 -18.30 -3.96
N GLU A 9 -7.55 -17.09 -3.89
CA GLU A 9 -6.49 -16.81 -2.92
C GLU A 9 -7.09 -17.00 -1.52
N GLU A 10 -6.71 -18.07 -0.82
CA GLU A 10 -7.24 -18.36 0.52
C GLU A 10 -6.86 -17.26 1.52
N GLY A 11 -7.76 -16.28 1.66
CA GLY A 11 -7.78 -15.27 2.71
C GLY A 11 -7.14 -13.93 2.37
N VAL A 12 -7.45 -13.34 1.21
CA VAL A 12 -7.15 -11.92 0.99
C VAL A 12 -8.21 -11.05 1.66
N SER A 13 -7.79 -9.90 2.20
CA SER A 13 -8.72 -8.89 2.73
C SER A 13 -8.96 -7.82 1.67
N ARG A 14 -10.21 -7.43 1.43
CA ARG A 14 -10.52 -6.37 0.45
C ARG A 14 -11.43 -5.32 1.05
N ILE A 15 -10.99 -4.07 0.97
CA ILE A 15 -11.79 -2.90 1.29
C ILE A 15 -12.31 -2.33 -0.02
N LEU A 16 -13.61 -2.40 -0.22
CA LEU A 16 -14.26 -1.95 -1.44
C LEU A 16 -14.36 -0.41 -1.51
N PRO A 17 -14.59 0.16 -2.69
CA PRO A 17 -14.99 1.56 -2.81
C PRO A 17 -16.19 1.88 -1.92
N ASP A 18 -16.37 3.17 -1.60
CA ASP A 18 -17.44 3.67 -0.71
C ASP A 18 -17.41 3.13 0.73
N THR A 19 -16.35 2.42 1.10
CA THR A 19 -16.10 1.96 2.47
C THR A 19 -15.09 2.88 3.14
N VAL A 20 -15.44 3.40 4.31
CA VAL A 20 -14.54 4.18 5.16
C VAL A 20 -14.24 3.39 6.42
N VAL A 21 -12.95 3.15 6.70
CA VAL A 21 -12.49 2.50 7.93
C VAL A 21 -11.79 3.53 8.80
N GLN A 22 -12.32 3.78 9.99
CA GLN A 22 -11.77 4.75 10.96
C GLN A 22 -11.17 4.01 12.17
N ALA A 23 -10.03 3.35 11.97
CA ALA A 23 -9.37 2.57 12.99
C ALA A 23 -7.94 2.19 12.58
N LYS A 24 -7.17 1.67 13.54
CA LYS A 24 -5.93 0.96 13.25
C LYS A 24 -6.24 -0.38 12.58
N MET A 25 -5.62 -0.65 11.44
CA MET A 25 -5.76 -1.90 10.71
C MET A 25 -4.50 -2.76 10.89
N GLU A 26 -4.69 -4.04 11.24
CA GLU A 26 -3.61 -5.02 11.31
C GLU A 26 -3.97 -6.22 10.44
N ALA A 27 -3.14 -6.50 9.43
CA ALA A 27 -3.32 -7.60 8.51
C ALA A 27 -2.04 -8.44 8.40
N VAL A 28 -2.21 -9.76 8.38
CA VAL A 28 -1.10 -10.71 8.17
C VAL A 28 -1.08 -11.23 6.73
N LYS A 29 -2.23 -11.19 6.05
CA LYS A 29 -2.41 -11.64 4.67
C LYS A 29 -2.48 -10.44 3.73
N PRO A 30 -2.44 -10.65 2.39
CA PRO A 30 -2.54 -9.56 1.44
C PRO A 30 -3.84 -8.76 1.59
N VAL A 31 -3.72 -7.43 1.45
CA VAL A 31 -4.83 -6.50 1.54
C VAL A 31 -4.94 -5.68 0.27
N TYR A 32 -6.15 -5.61 -0.28
CA TYR A 32 -6.52 -4.75 -1.40
C TYR A 32 -7.42 -3.64 -0.91
N LEU A 33 -7.05 -2.39 -1.16
CA LEU A 33 -7.72 -1.21 -0.64
C LEU A 33 -8.14 -0.31 -1.80
N ALA A 34 -9.43 -0.29 -2.08
CA ALA A 34 -10.08 0.63 -3.00
C ALA A 34 -10.96 1.70 -2.30
N GLY A 35 -11.13 1.57 -0.97
CA GLY A 35 -11.88 2.51 -0.13
C GLY A 35 -11.00 3.60 0.52
N THR A 36 -11.49 4.17 1.63
CA THR A 36 -10.72 5.12 2.45
C THR A 36 -10.41 4.52 3.82
N VAL A 37 -9.16 4.63 4.26
CA VAL A 37 -8.75 4.27 5.62
C VAL A 37 -8.23 5.52 6.31
N GLU A 38 -8.82 5.84 7.46
CA GLU A 38 -8.41 6.92 8.35
C GLU A 38 -7.88 6.28 9.64
N GLY A 39 -6.55 6.18 9.73
CA GLY A 39 -5.84 5.47 10.79
C GLY A 39 -4.59 4.75 10.28
N ASP A 40 -3.87 4.13 11.21
CA ASP A 40 -2.61 3.46 10.88
C ASP A 40 -2.86 2.06 10.29
N VAL A 41 -2.11 1.73 9.24
CA VAL A 41 -2.24 0.44 8.53
C VAL A 41 -0.95 -0.36 8.69
N CYS A 42 -1.03 -1.50 9.36
CA CYS A 42 0.07 -2.45 9.51
C CYS A 42 -0.24 -3.74 8.72
N CYS A 43 0.47 -3.99 7.63
CA CYS A 43 0.34 -5.20 6.83
C CYS A 43 1.65 -6.00 6.82
N LYS A 44 1.66 -7.21 7.38
CA LYS A 44 2.86 -8.06 7.40
C LYS A 44 3.14 -8.78 6.06
N SER A 45 2.47 -8.38 4.99
CA SER A 45 2.57 -9.00 3.66
C SER A 45 2.44 -7.92 2.59
N LEU A 46 1.71 -8.20 1.51
CA LEU A 46 1.43 -7.28 0.42
C LEU A 46 0.24 -6.37 0.75
N LEU A 47 0.45 -5.06 0.66
CA LEU A 47 -0.62 -4.05 0.65
C LEU A 47 -0.73 -3.46 -0.75
N VAL A 48 -1.90 -3.57 -1.35
CA VAL A 48 -2.25 -2.96 -2.63
C VAL A 48 -3.26 -1.84 -2.37
N ILE A 49 -2.92 -0.62 -2.78
CA ILE A 49 -3.82 0.53 -2.74
C ILE A 49 -4.21 0.82 -4.18
N ASP A 50 -5.42 0.40 -4.53
CA ASP A 50 -5.99 0.51 -5.87
C ASP A 50 -6.22 1.98 -6.27
N PRO A 51 -6.47 2.27 -7.56
CA PRO A 51 -6.88 3.60 -8.00
C PRO A 51 -8.13 4.08 -7.24
N GLY A 52 -8.04 5.26 -6.64
CA GLY A 52 -9.11 5.82 -5.78
C GLY A 52 -9.02 5.41 -4.31
N GLY A 53 -8.19 4.41 -3.98
CA GLY A 53 -7.85 4.07 -2.60
C GLY A 53 -7.12 5.22 -1.92
N ARG A 54 -7.56 5.57 -0.70
CA ARG A 54 -6.95 6.64 0.10
C ARG A 54 -6.63 6.16 1.50
N VAL A 55 -5.41 6.42 1.95
CA VAL A 55 -5.03 6.18 3.35
C VAL A 55 -4.63 7.51 3.98
N GLN A 56 -5.21 7.84 5.11
CA GLN A 56 -4.85 8.97 5.97
C GLN A 56 -4.31 8.41 7.28
N GLY A 57 -2.99 8.41 7.44
CA GLY A 57 -2.30 7.76 8.56
C GLY A 57 -0.99 7.12 8.14
N ASP A 58 -0.28 6.55 9.10
CA ASP A 58 1.00 5.91 8.83
C ASP A 58 0.78 4.47 8.33
N VAL A 59 1.55 4.08 7.31
CA VAL A 59 1.47 2.76 6.67
C VAL A 59 2.77 2.02 6.89
N ILE A 60 2.68 0.81 7.47
CA ILE A 60 3.82 -0.09 7.64
C ILE A 60 3.51 -1.40 6.93
N CYS A 61 4.33 -1.77 5.96
CA CYS A 61 4.15 -3.04 5.26
C CYS A 61 5.47 -3.70 4.81
N GLU A 62 5.40 -4.99 4.45
CA GLU A 62 6.54 -5.66 3.84
C GLU A 62 6.68 -5.27 2.37
N SER A 63 5.57 -5.38 1.62
CA SER A 63 5.50 -4.98 0.22
C SER A 63 4.33 -4.04 -0.01
N LEU A 64 4.57 -2.94 -0.73
CA LEU A 64 3.56 -1.95 -1.10
C LEU A 64 3.44 -1.86 -2.62
N MET A 65 2.21 -1.92 -3.13
CA MET A 65 1.85 -1.48 -4.47
C MET A 65 0.85 -0.33 -4.35
N LEU A 66 1.27 0.87 -4.74
CA LEU A 66 0.45 2.08 -4.62
C LEU A 66 0.06 2.59 -6.00
N GLU A 67 -1.25 2.65 -6.25
CA GLU A 67 -1.86 3.34 -7.40
C GLU A 67 -2.74 4.52 -6.97
N GLY A 68 -3.15 4.56 -5.70
CA GLY A 68 -3.93 5.64 -5.08
C GLY A 68 -3.10 6.69 -4.34
N ARG A 69 -3.66 7.18 -3.22
CA ARG A 69 -3.05 8.26 -2.42
C ARG A 69 -2.82 7.86 -0.97
N VAL A 70 -1.65 8.19 -0.45
CA VAL A 70 -1.32 8.06 0.98
C VAL A 70 -0.96 9.41 1.58
N GLU A 71 -1.67 9.76 2.64
CA GLU A 71 -1.48 10.96 3.45
C GLU A 71 -0.93 10.57 4.82
N GLY A 72 0.39 10.45 4.88
CA GLY A 72 1.11 10.00 6.06
C GLY A 72 2.47 9.41 5.69
N ASN A 73 3.18 8.86 6.68
CA ASN A 73 4.47 8.23 6.43
C ASN A 73 4.28 6.78 6.00
N VAL A 74 5.13 6.33 5.10
CA VAL A 74 5.07 4.98 4.56
C VAL A 74 6.40 4.28 4.85
N GLU A 75 6.36 3.16 5.56
CA GLU A 75 7.49 2.27 5.75
C GLU A 75 7.22 0.94 5.03
N ALA A 76 8.01 0.67 4.00
CA ALA A 76 7.91 -0.54 3.20
C ALA A 76 9.26 -1.26 3.08
N GLY A 77 9.25 -2.59 3.01
CA GLY A 77 10.43 -3.37 2.61
C GLY A 77 10.71 -3.18 1.11
N HIS A 78 9.68 -3.35 0.29
CA HIS A 78 9.67 -3.10 -1.14
C HIS A 78 8.46 -2.23 -1.48
N ALA A 79 8.66 -1.13 -2.19
CA ALA A 79 7.59 -0.23 -2.62
C ALA A 79 7.58 -0.08 -4.14
N VAL A 80 6.41 -0.25 -4.73
CA VAL A 80 6.14 -0.02 -6.14
C VAL A 80 5.10 1.11 -6.22
N LEU A 81 5.51 2.25 -6.77
CA LEU A 81 4.64 3.39 -7.01
C LEU A 81 4.24 3.39 -8.48
N ALA A 82 2.96 3.11 -8.76
CA ALA A 82 2.41 3.13 -10.11
C ALA A 82 2.16 4.57 -10.61
N ALA A 83 1.73 4.69 -11.87
CA ALA A 83 1.43 5.97 -12.48
C ALA A 83 0.25 6.64 -11.75
N GLY A 84 0.45 7.87 -11.26
CA GLY A 84 -0.58 8.60 -10.50
C GLY A 84 -0.55 8.36 -8.99
N ALA A 85 0.32 7.48 -8.49
CA ALA A 85 0.55 7.29 -7.07
C ALA A 85 1.01 8.59 -6.40
N GLU A 86 0.38 8.94 -5.27
CA GLU A 86 0.75 10.15 -4.53
C GLU A 86 0.96 9.84 -3.05
N ILE A 87 2.15 10.12 -2.55
CA ILE A 87 2.47 10.06 -1.12
C ILE A 87 2.75 11.49 -0.66
N THR A 88 1.96 12.03 0.27
CA THR A 88 2.21 13.39 0.78
C THR A 88 3.22 13.43 1.92
N GLY A 89 3.48 12.31 2.60
CA GLY A 89 4.44 12.22 3.69
C GLY A 89 5.84 11.76 3.28
N VAL A 90 6.55 11.12 4.23
CA VAL A 90 7.89 10.56 4.00
C VAL A 90 7.78 9.07 3.64
N LEU A 91 8.44 8.66 2.56
CA LEU A 91 8.56 7.25 2.19
C LEU A 91 9.91 6.68 2.65
N LEU A 92 9.87 5.66 3.50
CA LEU A 92 11.00 4.84 3.90
C LEU A 92 10.88 3.46 3.22
N ALA A 93 11.69 3.21 2.20
CA ALA A 93 11.66 1.95 1.45
C ALA A 93 13.00 1.21 1.52
N GLY A 94 13.00 -0.12 1.55
CA GLY A 94 14.23 -0.91 1.35
C GLY A 94 14.61 -0.98 -0.12
N ARG A 95 13.63 -1.29 -0.98
CA ARG A 95 13.71 -1.25 -2.44
C ARG A 95 12.54 -0.41 -2.98
N LEU A 96 12.78 0.34 -4.05
CA LEU A 96 11.79 1.25 -4.61
C LEU A 96 11.77 1.17 -6.13
N GLU A 97 10.57 1.03 -6.68
CA GLU A 97 10.26 1.14 -8.11
C GLU A 97 9.25 2.26 -8.29
N ILE A 98 9.52 3.19 -9.21
CA ILE A 98 8.67 4.36 -9.45
C ILE A 98 8.33 4.43 -10.92
N ALA A 99 7.04 4.38 -11.24
CA ALA A 99 6.54 4.64 -12.57
C ALA A 99 6.41 6.14 -12.86
N ALA A 100 6.37 6.50 -14.14
CA ALA A 100 6.20 7.90 -14.55
C ALA A 100 4.88 8.48 -14.00
N GLY A 101 4.97 9.68 -13.40
CA GLY A 101 3.82 10.40 -12.84
C GLY A 101 3.54 10.17 -11.36
N ALA A 102 4.27 9.27 -10.69
CA ALA A 102 4.21 9.14 -9.23
C ALA A 102 4.84 10.36 -8.53
N LYS A 103 4.29 10.74 -7.38
CA LYS A 103 4.69 11.91 -6.60
C LYS A 103 4.97 11.54 -5.14
N ILE A 104 6.09 12.04 -4.61
CA ILE A 104 6.45 11.92 -3.20
C ILE A 104 6.63 13.35 -2.68
N GLY A 105 5.85 13.72 -1.66
CA GLY A 105 5.69 15.09 -1.19
C GLY A 105 6.84 15.59 -0.32
N LEU A 106 7.08 14.95 0.83
CA LEU A 106 8.08 15.45 1.79
C LEU A 106 9.47 14.92 1.54
N GLY A 107 9.61 13.60 1.31
CA GLY A 107 10.93 13.03 1.09
C GLY A 107 10.93 11.51 0.98
N LEU A 108 12.05 11.02 0.47
CA LEU A 108 12.35 9.60 0.31
C LEU A 108 13.60 9.25 1.11
N LYS A 109 13.55 8.16 1.86
CA LYS A 109 14.70 7.57 2.55
C LYS A 109 14.80 6.09 2.22
N PHE A 110 16.03 5.61 2.00
CA PHE A 110 16.30 4.18 1.85
C PHE A 110 16.69 3.58 3.20
N ARG A 111 15.99 2.53 3.62
CA ARG A 111 16.32 1.77 4.82
C ARG A 111 17.41 0.76 4.47
N ASN A 112 18.62 0.98 4.98
CA ASN A 112 19.76 0.10 4.72
C ASN A 112 19.62 -1.18 5.56
N VAL A 113 19.06 -2.23 4.95
CA VAL A 113 19.00 -3.57 5.55
C VAL A 113 20.40 -4.16 5.43
N LYS A 114 21.19 -4.08 6.50
CA LYS A 114 22.47 -4.80 6.60
C LYS A 114 22.17 -6.30 6.48
N ASN A 115 22.36 -6.84 5.28
CA ASN A 115 22.29 -8.27 5.01
C ASN A 115 23.37 -8.93 5.88
N LYS A 116 22.96 -9.74 6.84
CA LYS A 116 23.83 -10.39 7.82
C LYS A 116 23.96 -11.86 7.49
#